data_AF-A0A1V4YYS3-F1
#
_entry.id   AF-A0A1V4YYS3-F1
#
_cell.length_a   1.000
_cell.length_b   1.000
_cell.length_c   1.000
_cell.angle_alpha   90.00
_cell.angle_beta   90.00
_cell.angle_gamma   90.00
#
_symmetry.space_group_name_H-M   'P 1'
#
loop_
_entity.id
_entity.type
_entity.pdbx_description
1 polymer ?
#
loop_
_entity_poly.entity_id
_entity_poly.type
_entity_poly.pdbx_seq_one_letter_code
_entity_poly.pdbx_strand_id
1 'polypeptide(L)'
;MAVTETQPDGDTLQKVELINRKIDEINQRKMGIHTTALEDDLDRQELEAYIGSLQLTEEQRRLVDRCNRNKERPVRVGNEWIVFIIMTAGIFLQFYIGFEIYRLISKGSLVAYEAAYLGLLVLFFLFNAFQMLRYMRIVR
;
A
#
# COMPACT_ATOMS: atom_id res chain seq x y z
N MET A 1 -38.53 -24.96 -2.43
CA MET A 1 -37.25 -25.57 -2.02
C MET A 1 -36.63 -24.63 -1.00
N ALA A 2 -36.75 -24.96 0.28
CA ALA A 2 -36.23 -24.15 1.37
C ALA A 2 -34.71 -24.31 1.41
N VAL A 3 -33.97 -23.21 1.23
CA VAL A 3 -32.55 -23.14 1.55
C VAL A 3 -32.49 -23.14 3.07
N THR A 4 -32.30 -24.32 3.65
CA THR A 4 -31.90 -24.43 5.06
C THR A 4 -30.56 -23.74 5.20
N GLU A 5 -30.56 -22.54 5.77
CA GLU A 5 -29.39 -21.93 6.39
C GLU A 5 -28.87 -22.95 7.42
N THR A 6 -27.87 -23.74 7.03
CA THR A 6 -27.14 -24.61 7.93
C THR A 6 -26.39 -23.72 8.90
N GLN A 7 -27.03 -23.47 10.04
CA GLN A 7 -26.41 -22.88 11.21
C GLN A 7 -25.10 -23.66 11.46
N PRO A 8 -23.93 -23.00 11.49
CA PRO A 8 -22.66 -23.71 11.58
C PRO A 8 -22.63 -24.50 12.88
N ASP A 9 -22.32 -25.79 12.77
CA ASP A 9 -22.18 -26.70 13.90
C ASP A 9 -21.20 -26.13 14.94
N GLY A 10 -21.44 -26.36 16.23
CA GLY A 10 -20.64 -25.78 17.32
C GLY A 10 -19.15 -26.13 17.22
N ASP A 11 -18.84 -27.32 16.70
CA ASP A 11 -17.47 -27.77 16.38
C ASP A 11 -16.83 -26.91 15.27
N THR A 12 -17.62 -26.53 14.25
CA THR A 12 -17.16 -25.67 13.15
C THR A 12 -16.84 -24.27 13.65
N LEU A 13 -17.67 -23.72 14.54
CA LEU A 13 -17.44 -22.40 15.16
C LEU A 13 -16.17 -22.40 16.00
N GLN A 14 -15.95 -23.42 16.84
CA GLN A 14 -14.73 -23.54 17.64
C GLN A 14 -13.48 -23.66 16.77
N LYS A 15 -13.52 -24.46 15.70
CA LYS A 15 -12.38 -24.61 14.78
C LYS A 15 -12.08 -23.32 14.02
N VAL A 16 -13.10 -22.58 13.60
CA VAL A 16 -12.94 -21.24 12.99
C VAL A 16 -12.33 -20.25 13.98
N GLU A 17 -12.75 -20.28 15.25
CA GLU A 17 -12.21 -19.42 16.30
C GLU A 17 -10.73 -19.72 16.58
N LEU A 18 -10.33 -21.00 16.62
CA LEU A 18 -8.94 -21.42 16.75
C LEU A 18 -8.07 -20.96 15.57
N ILE A 19 -8.60 -21.07 14.35
CA ILE A 19 -7.93 -20.57 13.14
C ILE A 19 -7.77 -19.06 13.22
N ASN A 20 -8.81 -18.32 13.60
CA ASN A 20 -8.75 -16.87 13.77
C ASN A 20 -7.74 -16.45 14.86
N ARG A 21 -7.67 -17.18 15.97
CA ARG A 21 -6.67 -16.92 17.01
C ARG A 21 -5.24 -17.08 16.50
N LYS A 22 -4.97 -18.15 15.76
CA LYS A 22 -3.66 -18.39 15.14
C LYS A 22 -3.30 -17.32 14.11
N ILE A 23 -4.32 -16.88 13.38
CA ILE A 23 -4.28 -15.78 12.42
C ILE A 23 -3.87 -14.47 13.09
N ASP A 24 -4.41 -14.18 14.27
CA ASP A 24 -4.11 -12.96 15.02
C ASP A 24 -2.73 -13.00 15.64
N GLU A 25 -2.28 -14.17 16.12
CA GLU A 25 -0.90 -14.39 16.56
C GLU A 25 0.11 -14.09 15.44
N ILE A 26 -0.11 -14.62 14.23
CA ILE A 26 0.74 -14.34 13.06
C ILE A 26 0.72 -12.85 12.72
N ASN A 27 -0.47 -12.22 12.69
CA ASN A 27 -0.60 -10.80 12.38
C ASN A 27 0.11 -9.91 13.43
N GLN A 28 0.06 -10.28 14.71
CA GLN A 28 0.78 -9.57 15.77
C GLN A 28 2.30 -9.70 15.61
N ARG A 29 2.83 -10.85 15.18
CA ARG A 29 4.26 -11.01 14.83
C ARG A 29 4.64 -10.09 13.66
N LYS A 30 3.77 -9.95 12.65
CA LYS A 30 3.99 -9.08 11.49
C LYS A 30 3.95 -7.59 11.82
N MET A 31 3.13 -7.15 12.77
CA MET A 31 3.07 -5.72 13.13
C MET A 31 4.34 -5.22 13.82
N GLY A 32 5.18 -6.11 14.36
CA GLY A 32 6.42 -5.74 15.05
C GLY A 32 7.71 -5.81 14.22
N ILE A 33 7.69 -6.44 13.04
CA ILE A 33 8.89 -6.78 12.26
C ILE A 33 8.64 -6.43 10.79
N HIS A 34 9.62 -5.81 10.11
CA HIS A 34 9.62 -5.70 8.65
C HIS A 34 9.69 -7.09 8.03
N THR A 35 8.53 -7.70 7.84
CA THR A 35 8.41 -9.08 7.36
C THR A 35 8.95 -9.17 5.94
N THR A 36 9.97 -9.99 5.74
CA THR A 36 10.51 -10.27 4.41
C THR A 36 9.59 -11.23 3.66
N ALA A 37 9.65 -11.25 2.32
CA ALA A 37 8.81 -12.16 1.51
C ALA A 37 8.98 -13.64 1.91
N LEU A 38 10.17 -14.02 2.38
CA LEU A 38 10.45 -15.37 2.88
C LEU A 38 9.72 -15.67 4.20
N GLU A 39 9.63 -14.70 5.11
CA GLU A 39 8.89 -14.83 6.37
C GLU A 39 7.38 -14.88 6.12
N ASP A 40 6.88 -14.15 5.13
CA ASP A 40 5.49 -14.24 4.69
C ASP A 40 5.12 -15.64 4.16
N ASP A 41 6.02 -16.28 3.40
CA ASP A 41 5.84 -17.65 2.90
C ASP A 41 5.89 -18.68 4.04
N LEU A 42 6.77 -18.49 5.02
CA LEU A 42 6.86 -19.35 6.21
C LEU A 42 5.60 -19.25 7.08
N ASP A 43 5.09 -18.03 7.31
CA ASP A 43 3.85 -17.80 8.04
C ASP A 43 2.64 -18.44 7.33
N ARG A 44 2.64 -18.41 5.98
CA ARG A 44 1.61 -19.07 5.17
C ARG A 44 1.67 -20.58 5.32
N GLN A 45 2.87 -21.17 5.27
CA GLN A 45 3.07 -22.60 5.49
C GLN A 45 2.67 -23.02 6.92
N GLU A 46 2.98 -22.20 7.93
CA GLU A 46 2.58 -22.45 9.32
C GLU A 46 1.05 -22.48 9.46
N LEU A 47 0.35 -21.52 8.84
CA LEU A 47 -1.11 -21.46 8.86
C LEU A 47 -1.73 -22.65 8.11
N GLU A 48 -1.20 -23.01 6.94
CA GLU A 48 -1.67 -24.17 6.16
C GLU A 48 -1.46 -25.49 6.92
N ALA A 49 -0.32 -25.66 7.59
CA ALA A 49 -0.04 -26.82 8.44
C ALA A 49 -1.01 -26.89 9.63
N TYR A 50 -1.32 -25.75 10.26
CA TYR A 50 -2.27 -25.68 11.37
C TYR A 50 -3.70 -26.05 10.92
N ILE A 51 -4.16 -25.47 9.81
CA ILE A 51 -5.46 -25.81 9.18
C ILE A 51 -5.50 -27.30 8.81
N GLY A 52 -4.40 -27.86 8.29
CA GLY A 52 -4.27 -29.29 7.99
C GLY A 52 -4.38 -30.18 9.22
N SER A 53 -3.86 -29.74 10.38
CA SER A 53 -3.94 -30.49 11.63
C SER A 53 -5.34 -30.53 12.24
N LEU A 54 -6.20 -29.57 11.92
CA LEU A 54 -7.58 -29.48 12.41
C LEU A 54 -8.57 -30.44 11.70
N GLN A 55 -8.09 -31.23 10.72
CA GLN A 55 -8.88 -32.23 9.96
C GLN A 55 -10.28 -31.72 9.57
N LEU A 56 -10.33 -30.52 8.98
CA LEU A 56 -11.58 -29.88 8.57
C LEU A 56 -12.29 -30.71 7.51
N THR A 57 -13.61 -30.85 7.63
CA THR A 57 -14.43 -31.39 6.55
C THR A 57 -14.50 -30.40 5.38
N GLU A 58 -14.86 -30.87 4.19
CA GLU A 58 -14.88 -30.04 2.98
C GLU A 58 -15.83 -28.84 3.09
N GLU A 59 -16.93 -28.98 3.84
CA GLU A 59 -17.86 -27.88 4.13
C GLU A 59 -17.24 -26.85 5.10
N GLN A 60 -16.53 -27.31 6.13
CA GLN A 60 -15.82 -26.45 7.08
C GLN A 60 -14.70 -25.66 6.38
N ARG A 61 -13.99 -26.29 5.44
CA ARG A 61 -12.96 -25.63 4.63
C ARG A 61 -13.53 -24.49 3.79
N ARG A 62 -14.69 -24.69 3.15
CA ARG A 62 -15.39 -23.64 2.37
C ARG A 62 -15.90 -22.48 3.24
N LEU A 63 -16.21 -22.73 4.51
CA LEU A 63 -16.58 -21.69 5.48
C LEU A 63 -15.36 -20.90 5.92
N VAL A 64 -14.26 -21.57 6.24
CA VAL A 64 -12.98 -20.94 6.58
C VAL A 64 -12.51 -20.07 5.43
N ASP A 65 -12.50 -20.56 4.18
CA ASP A 65 -12.07 -19.77 3.02
C ASP A 65 -12.95 -18.53 2.78
N ARG A 66 -14.26 -18.62 3.06
CA ARG A 66 -15.17 -17.46 2.99
C ARG A 66 -14.90 -16.43 4.09
N CYS A 67 -14.63 -16.87 5.32
CA CYS A 67 -14.28 -15.98 6.44
C CYS A 67 -12.86 -15.39 6.28
N ASN A 68 -11.93 -16.16 5.70
CA ASN A 68 -10.54 -15.77 5.50
C ASN A 68 -10.37 -14.80 4.31
N ARG A 69 -11.40 -14.63 3.48
CA ARG A 69 -11.38 -13.71 2.32
C ARG A 69 -11.24 -12.23 2.69
N ASN A 70 -11.40 -11.87 3.97
CA ASN A 70 -11.12 -10.52 4.48
C ASN A 70 -9.66 -10.29 4.91
N LYS A 71 -8.78 -11.30 4.84
CA LYS A 71 -7.36 -11.17 5.18
C LYS A 71 -6.47 -10.60 4.06
N GLU A 72 -6.93 -10.60 2.81
CA GLU A 72 -6.15 -10.10 1.67
C GLU A 72 -6.25 -8.58 1.46
N ARG A 73 -6.50 -7.81 2.53
CA ARG A 73 -6.06 -6.41 2.50
C ARG A 73 -4.75 -6.36 3.25
N PRO A 74 -3.59 -6.40 2.57
CA PRO A 74 -2.41 -5.83 3.18
C PRO A 74 -2.82 -4.41 3.56
N VAL A 75 -2.86 -4.10 4.85
CA VAL A 75 -2.97 -2.73 5.35
C VAL A 75 -1.62 -2.08 5.05
N ARG A 76 -1.36 -1.85 3.76
CA ARG A 76 -0.21 -1.13 3.22
C ARG A 76 -0.51 0.37 3.25
N VAL A 77 -1.16 0.84 4.31
CA VAL A 77 -1.71 2.20 4.38
C VAL A 77 -0.65 3.22 4.82
N GLY A 78 0.55 2.79 5.21
CA GLY A 78 1.59 3.70 5.70
C GLY A 78 2.32 4.49 4.60
N ASN A 79 2.77 3.83 3.53
CA ASN A 79 3.71 4.45 2.58
C ASN A 79 3.04 5.09 1.36
N GLU A 80 1.91 4.55 0.89
CA GLU A 80 1.24 5.07 -0.31
C GLU A 80 0.68 6.48 -0.08
N TRP A 81 0.18 6.75 1.13
CA TRP A 81 -0.34 8.06 1.51
C TRP A 81 0.78 9.12 1.60
N ILE A 82 1.95 8.74 2.12
CA ILE A 82 3.12 9.63 2.18
C ILE A 82 3.62 9.94 0.76
N VAL A 83 3.72 8.93 -0.09
CA VAL A 83 4.09 9.12 -1.51
C VAL A 83 3.07 10.02 -2.22
N PHE A 84 1.78 9.84 -1.95
CA PHE A 84 0.73 10.70 -2.49
C PHE A 84 0.87 12.16 -2.04
N ILE A 85 1.12 12.42 -0.75
CA ILE A 85 1.38 13.78 -0.24
C ILE A 85 2.60 14.39 -0.94
N ILE A 86 3.72 13.65 -1.00
CA ILE A 86 4.97 14.14 -1.59
C ILE A 86 4.77 14.47 -3.07
N MET A 87 4.09 13.59 -3.81
CA MET A 87 3.79 13.81 -5.24
C MET A 87 2.88 15.02 -5.44
N THR A 88 1.84 15.14 -4.63
CA THR A 88 0.89 16.27 -4.69
C THR A 88 1.59 17.60 -4.39
N ALA A 89 2.41 17.65 -3.33
CA ALA A 89 3.22 18.81 -3.00
C ALA A 89 4.21 19.15 -4.12
N GLY A 90 4.83 18.14 -4.75
CA GLY A 90 5.72 18.30 -5.90
C GLY A 90 5.03 18.94 -7.10
N ILE A 91 3.79 18.55 -7.41
CA ILE A 91 2.99 19.14 -8.49
C ILE A 91 2.70 20.62 -8.20
N PHE A 92 2.25 20.97 -6.99
CA PHE A 92 2.00 22.36 -6.62
C PHE A 92 3.27 23.22 -6.68
N LEU A 93 4.39 22.68 -6.18
CA LEU A 93 5.69 23.34 -6.26
C LEU A 93 6.08 23.58 -7.73
N GLN A 94 5.87 22.59 -8.61
CA GLN A 94 6.15 22.72 -10.04
C GLN A 94 5.34 23.84 -10.69
N PHE A 95 4.04 23.93 -10.38
CA PHE A 95 3.18 25.01 -10.86
C PHE A 95 3.65 26.38 -10.38
N TYR A 96 4.04 26.49 -9.11
CA TYR A 96 4.56 27.72 -8.54
C TYR A 96 5.85 28.19 -9.24
N ILE A 97 6.81 27.27 -9.44
CA ILE A 97 8.06 27.59 -10.14
C ILE A 97 7.77 28.00 -11.59
N GLY A 98 6.88 27.27 -12.28
CA GLY A 98 6.46 27.61 -13.64
C GLY A 98 5.84 29.00 -13.74
N PHE A 99 5.03 29.38 -12.74
CA PHE A 99 4.47 30.72 -12.63
C PHE A 99 5.55 31.79 -12.41
N GLU A 100 6.53 31.56 -11.53
CA GLU A 100 7.64 32.50 -11.33
C GLU A 100 8.50 32.68 -12.58
N ILE A 101 8.80 31.58 -13.29
CA ILE A 101 9.48 31.62 -14.59
C ILE A 101 8.67 32.48 -15.57
N TYR A 102 7.36 32.22 -15.70
CA TYR A 102 6.49 32.98 -16.57
C TYR A 102 6.46 34.47 -16.20
N ARG A 103 6.39 34.79 -14.90
CA ARG A 103 6.39 36.16 -14.38
C ARG A 103 7.68 36.90 -14.75
N LEU A 104 8.83 36.25 -14.55
CA LEU A 104 10.15 36.82 -14.87
C LEU A 104 10.34 37.02 -16.37
N ILE A 105 9.90 36.07 -17.21
CA ILE A 105 9.96 36.21 -18.67
C ILE A 105 9.04 37.33 -19.14
N SER A 106 7.82 37.40 -18.60
CA SER A 106 6.82 38.41 -18.97
C SER A 106 7.21 39.83 -18.55
N LYS A 107 8.14 39.98 -17.60
CA LYS A 107 8.68 41.29 -17.17
C LYS A 107 9.45 42.00 -18.29
N GLY A 108 9.96 41.28 -19.30
CA GLY A 108 10.59 41.83 -20.51
C GLY A 108 11.98 42.46 -20.33
N SER A 109 12.32 42.90 -19.12
CA SER A 109 13.62 43.42 -18.74
C SER A 109 14.12 42.67 -17.51
N LEU A 110 15.25 41.98 -17.67
CA LEU A 110 15.90 41.20 -16.60
C LEU A 110 17.22 41.85 -16.27
N VAL A 111 17.42 42.17 -15.00
CA VAL A 111 18.74 42.56 -14.49
C VAL A 111 19.62 41.30 -14.38
N ALA A 112 20.95 41.43 -14.39
CA ALA A 112 21.89 40.29 -14.41
C ALA A 112 21.62 39.26 -13.30
N TYR A 113 21.23 39.69 -12.10
CA TYR A 113 20.85 38.79 -11.00
C TYR A 113 19.50 38.08 -11.26
N GLU A 114 18.55 38.73 -11.92
CA GLU A 114 17.25 38.13 -12.28
C GLU A 114 17.42 37.11 -13.40
N ALA A 115 18.33 37.35 -14.34
CA ALA A 115 18.67 36.40 -15.39
C ALA A 115 19.35 35.13 -14.82
N ALA A 116 20.28 35.29 -13.86
CA ALA A 116 20.89 34.16 -13.16
C ALA A 116 19.85 33.38 -12.33
N TYR A 117 18.95 34.10 -11.64
CA TYR A 117 17.85 33.50 -10.88
C TYR A 117 16.87 32.74 -11.79
N LEU A 118 16.50 33.31 -12.94
CA LEU A 118 15.67 32.64 -13.95
C LEU A 118 16.33 31.36 -14.44
N GLY A 119 17.63 31.39 -14.75
CA GLY A 119 18.39 30.20 -15.15
C GLY A 119 18.34 29.09 -14.10
N LEU A 120 18.51 29.46 -12.83
CA LEU A 120 18.40 28.52 -11.70
C LEU A 120 16.99 27.95 -11.56
N LEU A 121 15.95 28.78 -11.69
CA LEU A 121 14.56 28.34 -11.65
C LEU A 121 14.23 27.37 -12.78
N VAL A 122 14.69 27.65 -14.01
CA VAL A 122 14.48 26.77 -15.17
C VAL A 122 15.18 25.43 -14.95
N LEU A 123 16.43 25.44 -14.47
CA LEU A 123 17.17 24.21 -14.17
C LEU A 123 16.46 23.39 -13.08
N PHE A 124 16.00 24.05 -12.02
CA PHE A 124 15.27 23.41 -10.93
C PHE A 124 13.92 22.84 -11.41
N PHE A 125 13.20 23.58 -12.26
CA PHE A 125 11.95 23.13 -12.88
C PHE A 125 12.16 21.86 -13.72
N LEU A 126 13.18 21.84 -14.58
CA LEU A 126 13.49 20.67 -15.41
C LEU A 126 13.93 19.47 -14.57
N PHE A 127 14.77 19.69 -13.56
CA PHE A 127 15.19 18.64 -12.65
C PHE A 127 14.00 18.02 -11.91
N ASN A 128 13.10 18.84 -11.39
CA ASN A 128 11.94 18.39 -10.63
C ASN A 128 10.91 17.68 -11.53
N ALA A 129 10.68 18.19 -12.74
CA ALA A 129 9.88 17.50 -13.77
C ALA A 129 10.45 16.12 -14.12
N PHE A 130 11.78 16.02 -14.30
CA PHE A 130 12.45 14.75 -14.56
C PHE A 130 12.31 13.78 -13.39
N GLN A 131 12.46 14.24 -12.15
CA GLN A 131 12.26 13.40 -10.98
C GLN A 131 10.81 12.89 -10.88
N MET A 132 9.81 13.75 -11.07
CA MET A 132 8.40 13.32 -11.06
C MET A 132 8.11 12.27 -12.15
N LEU A 133 8.64 12.45 -13.37
CA LEU A 133 8.54 11.46 -14.44
C LEU A 133 9.20 10.13 -14.06
N ARG A 134 10.37 10.18 -13.43
CA ARG A 134 11.08 8.99 -12.93
C ARG A 134 10.27 8.28 -11.85
N TYR A 135 9.69 9.00 -10.90
CA TYR A 135 8.82 8.43 -9.86
C TYR A 135 7.59 7.77 -10.46
N MET A 136 6.93 8.39 -11.44
CA MET A 136 5.79 7.78 -12.15
C MET A 136 6.20 6.52 -12.94
N ARG A 137 7.45 6.41 -13.39
CA ARG A 137 7.94 5.25 -14.16
C ARG A 137 8.44 4.09 -13.29
N ILE A 138 8.76 4.34 -12.02
CA ILE A 138 9.22 3.33 -11.06
C ILE A 138 8.03 2.66 -10.34
N VAL A 139 6.83 3.23 -10.41
CA VAL A 139 5.57 2.57 -9.99
C VAL A 139 5.02 1.67 -11.12
N ARG A 140 5.88 0.86 -11.72
CA ARG A 140 5.50 -0.23 -12.63
C ARG A 140 6.25 -1.51 -12.26
#